data_AF-W0J7A0-F1
#
_entry.id   AF-W0J7A0-F1
#
_cell.length_a   1.000
_cell.length_b   1.000
_cell.length_c   1.000
_cell.angle_alpha   90.00
_cell.angle_beta   90.00
_cell.angle_gamma   90.00
#
_symmetry.space_group_name_H-M   'P 1'
#
loop_
_entity.id
_entity.type
_entity.pdbx_description
1 polymer ?
#
loop_
_entity_poly.entity_id
_entity_poly.type
_entity_poly.pdbx_seq_one_letter_code
_entity_poly.pdbx_strand_id
1 'polypeptide(L)'
;MSLKHSTDKPSVARPAVPAWGRLAEDGEATRAVCFCIGERAVSYPADAIERWEFSPGNPDALVITAGQETVTVLGRKLVTLRDALNSGRLLEVTVTAKPTAGDSAAENETTVSEIRFGVVQ
;
A
#
# COMPACT_ATOMS: atom_id res chain seq x y z
N MET A 1 -60.33 -1.44 -25.82
CA MET A 1 -59.02 -2.11 -25.77
C MET A 1 -58.02 -1.12 -25.18
N SER A 2 -57.65 -1.25 -23.91
CA SER A 2 -56.70 -0.34 -23.27
C SER A 2 -55.65 -1.15 -22.53
N LEU A 3 -54.46 -1.26 -23.12
CA LEU A 3 -53.29 -1.88 -22.50
C LEU A 3 -52.56 -0.82 -21.68
N LYS A 4 -52.65 -0.91 -20.35
CA LYS A 4 -51.81 -0.14 -19.43
C LYS A 4 -50.45 -0.84 -19.35
N HIS A 5 -49.42 -0.25 -19.95
CA HIS A 5 -48.04 -0.66 -19.70
C HIS A 5 -47.53 0.06 -18.45
N SER A 6 -47.50 -0.65 -17.32
CA SER A 6 -46.68 -0.28 -16.17
C SER A 6 -45.28 -0.85 -16.40
N THR A 7 -44.33 -0.01 -16.79
CA THR A 7 -42.92 -0.38 -16.86
C THR A 7 -42.37 -0.37 -15.45
N ASP A 8 -42.40 -1.53 -14.81
CA ASP A 8 -41.64 -1.80 -13.59
C ASP A 8 -40.15 -1.77 -13.97
N LYS A 9 -39.46 -0.68 -13.59
CA LYS A 9 -38.03 -0.54 -13.84
C LYS A 9 -37.32 -1.46 -12.84
N PRO A 10 -36.56 -2.48 -13.28
CA PRO A 10 -35.87 -3.36 -12.35
C PRO A 10 -34.88 -2.52 -11.54
N SER A 11 -35.10 -2.46 -10.23
CA SER A 11 -34.18 -1.89 -9.27
C SER A 11 -32.86 -2.62 -9.42
N VAL A 12 -31.86 -1.96 -10.00
CA VAL A 12 -30.50 -2.47 -10.13
C VAL A 12 -30.04 -2.84 -8.72
N ALA A 13 -29.83 -4.14 -8.50
CA ALA A 13 -29.31 -4.64 -7.23
C ALA A 13 -28.01 -3.89 -6.93
N ARG A 14 -27.97 -3.23 -5.76
CA ARG A 14 -26.76 -2.56 -5.28
C ARG A 14 -25.65 -3.61 -5.26
N PRO A 15 -24.48 -3.36 -5.88
CA PRO A 15 -23.36 -4.28 -5.79
C PRO A 15 -23.09 -4.57 -4.33
N ALA A 16 -22.91 -5.84 -3.98
CA ALA A 16 -22.46 -6.21 -2.64
C ALA A 16 -21.19 -5.43 -2.34
N VAL A 17 -21.18 -4.71 -1.21
CA VAL A 17 -19.99 -3.97 -0.75
C VAL A 17 -18.84 -4.98 -0.73
N PRO A 18 -17.75 -4.73 -1.47
CA PRO A 18 -16.62 -5.65 -1.46
C PRO A 18 -16.17 -5.88 -0.02
N ALA A 19 -15.99 -7.13 0.38
CA ALA A 19 -15.56 -7.50 1.73
C ALA A 19 -14.10 -7.09 2.04
N TRP A 20 -13.45 -6.35 1.13
CA TRP A 20 -12.07 -5.93 1.22
C TRP A 20 -12.02 -4.43 1.47
N GLY A 21 -11.71 -4.07 2.72
CA GLY A 21 -11.52 -2.69 3.17
C GLY A 21 -12.77 -2.05 3.78
N ARG A 22 -12.58 -1.27 4.85
CA ARG A 22 -13.58 -0.29 5.28
C ARG A 22 -13.59 0.83 4.25
N LEU A 23 -14.74 1.07 3.63
CA LEU A 23 -14.99 2.35 2.99
C LEU A 23 -14.97 3.43 4.09
N ALA A 24 -14.19 4.49 3.89
CA ALA A 24 -14.28 5.68 4.72
C ALA A 24 -15.73 6.17 4.72
N GLU A 25 -16.21 6.75 5.83
CA GLU A 25 -17.52 7.37 5.85
C GLU A 25 -17.60 8.49 4.81
N ASP A 26 -18.79 8.76 4.26
CA ASP A 26 -18.99 9.79 3.24
C ASP A 26 -18.46 11.15 3.76
N GLY A 27 -17.37 11.63 3.16
CA GLY A 27 -16.70 12.89 3.51
C GLY A 27 -15.40 12.74 4.31
N GLU A 28 -15.00 11.53 4.69
CA GLU A 28 -13.75 11.29 5.40
C GLU A 28 -12.61 10.92 4.44
N ALA A 29 -11.54 11.72 4.45
CA ALA A 29 -10.34 11.45 3.66
C ALA A 29 -9.45 10.43 4.38
N THR A 30 -9.62 9.14 4.10
CA THR A 30 -8.69 8.11 4.59
C THR A 30 -7.39 8.15 3.80
N ARG A 31 -6.27 8.30 4.51
CA ARG A 31 -4.93 8.16 3.92
C ARG A 31 -4.54 6.68 3.95
N ALA A 32 -3.89 6.21 2.89
CA ALA A 32 -3.37 4.85 2.80
C ALA A 32 -1.91 4.88 2.36
N VAL A 33 -1.15 3.86 2.76
CA VAL A 33 0.21 3.61 2.26
C VAL A 33 0.13 2.45 1.28
N CYS A 34 0.58 2.69 0.05
CA CYS A 34 0.60 1.71 -1.03
C CYS A 34 2.00 1.11 -1.21
N PHE A 35 2.07 -0.21 -1.38
CA PHE A 35 3.28 -0.97 -1.66
C PHE A 35 3.15 -1.62 -3.04
N CYS A 36 3.99 -1.19 -3.98
CA CYS A 36 3.95 -1.59 -5.39
C CYS A 36 5.11 -2.54 -5.72
N ILE A 37 4.78 -3.74 -6.22
CA ILE A 37 5.72 -4.77 -6.69
C ILE A 37 5.30 -5.21 -8.10
N GLY A 38 5.99 -4.70 -9.12
CA GLY A 38 5.60 -4.95 -10.51
C GLY A 38 4.16 -4.47 -10.76
N GLU A 39 3.29 -5.36 -11.24
CA GLU A 39 1.87 -5.06 -11.49
C GLU A 39 0.98 -5.22 -10.23
N ARG A 40 1.55 -5.66 -9.10
CA ARG A 40 0.82 -5.84 -7.84
C ARG A 40 0.95 -4.61 -6.96
N ALA A 41 -0.17 -4.14 -6.44
CA ALA A 41 -0.22 -3.13 -5.38
C ALA A 41 -0.97 -3.66 -4.16
N VAL A 42 -0.46 -3.38 -2.97
CA VAL A 42 -1.12 -3.68 -1.69
C VAL A 42 -1.17 -2.39 -0.88
N SER A 43 -2.34 -2.02 -0.37
CA SER A 43 -2.52 -0.78 0.38
C SER A 43 -3.03 -1.06 1.78
N TYR A 44 -2.47 -0.33 2.76
CA TYR A 44 -2.93 -0.33 4.14
C TYR A 44 -3.46 1.05 4.50
N PRO A 45 -4.62 1.15 5.18
CA PRO A 45 -5.02 2.38 5.84
C PRO A 45 -3.90 2.89 6.76
N ALA A 46 -3.66 4.19 6.77
CA ALA A 46 -2.55 4.77 7.54
C ALA A 46 -2.71 4.55 9.05
N ASP A 47 -3.96 4.50 9.53
CA ASP A 47 -4.33 4.15 10.90
C ASP A 47 -4.14 2.66 11.23
N ALA A 48 -4.06 1.79 10.22
CA ALA A 48 -3.74 0.39 10.41
C ALA A 48 -2.23 0.14 10.57
N ILE A 49 -1.36 1.11 10.31
CA ILE A 49 0.09 0.98 10.50
C ILE A 49 0.43 1.25 11.96
N GLU A 50 0.66 0.18 12.71
CA GLU A 50 0.79 0.23 14.17
C GLU A 50 2.24 0.42 14.64
N ARG A 51 3.20 -0.18 13.93
CA ARG A 51 4.61 -0.17 14.31
C ARG A 51 5.50 -0.30 13.09
N TRP A 52 6.68 0.31 13.14
CA TRP A 52 7.77 0.01 12.21
C TRP A 52 9.11 -0.07 12.92
N GLU A 53 9.98 -0.93 12.40
CA GLU A 53 11.32 -1.17 12.93
C GLU A 53 12.34 -1.10 11.79
N PHE A 54 13.36 -0.25 11.98
CA PHE A 54 14.42 -0.05 11.02
C PHE A 54 15.72 -0.67 11.52
N SER A 55 16.29 -1.55 10.71
CA SER A 55 17.55 -2.22 10.96
C SER A 55 18.53 -1.88 9.82
N PRO A 56 19.53 -1.02 10.07
CA PRO A 56 20.54 -0.72 9.06
C PRO A 56 21.40 -1.96 8.78
N GLY A 57 21.77 -2.18 7.52
CA GLY A 57 22.49 -3.39 7.11
C GLY A 57 22.93 -3.39 5.65
N ASN A 58 23.25 -4.57 5.12
CA ASN A 58 23.49 -4.77 3.70
C ASN A 58 22.72 -6.01 3.20
N PRO A 59 21.44 -5.87 2.78
CA PRO A 59 20.67 -4.62 2.66
C PRO A 59 20.13 -4.09 4.00
N ASP A 60 19.68 -2.84 4.02
CA ASP A 60 18.84 -2.30 5.09
C ASP A 60 17.50 -3.05 5.11
N ALA A 61 16.90 -3.16 6.30
CA ALA A 61 15.57 -3.72 6.48
C ALA A 61 14.65 -2.74 7.21
N LEU A 62 13.42 -2.61 6.73
CA LEU A 62 12.33 -1.87 7.38
C LEU A 62 11.13 -2.81 7.49
N VAL A 63 10.79 -3.21 8.71
CA VAL A 63 9.63 -4.06 9.00
C VAL A 63 8.49 -3.18 9.49
N ILE A 64 7.33 -3.28 8.85
CA ILE A 64 6.12 -2.50 9.15
C ILE A 64 5.04 -3.48 9.56
N THR A 65 4.43 -3.27 10.72
CA THR A 65 3.29 -4.06 11.21
C THR A 65 2.01 -3.29 10.93
N ALA A 66 1.07 -3.96 10.27
CA ALA A 66 -0.25 -3.41 10.00
C ALA A 66 -1.35 -4.41 10.39
N GLY A 67 -1.92 -4.25 11.59
CA GLY A 67 -2.84 -5.21 12.18
C GLY A 67 -2.21 -6.59 12.34
N GLN A 68 -2.76 -7.60 11.64
CA GLN A 68 -2.25 -8.98 11.65
C GLN A 68 -1.21 -9.24 10.55
N GLU A 69 -0.85 -8.22 9.77
CA GLU A 69 0.09 -8.36 8.66
C GLU A 69 1.42 -7.67 8.96
N THR A 70 2.48 -8.17 8.31
CA THR A 70 3.81 -7.58 8.33
C THR A 70 4.28 -7.34 6.90
N VAL A 71 4.76 -6.14 6.64
CA VAL A 71 5.41 -5.74 5.39
C VAL A 71 6.89 -5.57 5.67
N THR A 72 7.73 -6.37 5.03
CA THR A 72 9.19 -6.22 5.11
C THR A 72 9.70 -5.59 3.84
N VAL A 73 10.31 -4.42 3.96
CA VAL A 73 10.97 -3.69 2.85
C VAL A 73 12.48 -3.88 3.00
N LEU A 74 13.14 -4.34 1.95
CA LEU A 74 14.59 -4.48 1.89
C LEU A 74 15.17 -3.57 0.81
N GLY A 75 16.33 -2.96 1.08
CA GLY A 75 16.92 -2.02 0.15
C GLY A 75 18.13 -1.27 0.69
N ARG A 76 18.37 -0.06 0.18
CA ARG A 76 19.43 0.84 0.64
C ARG A 76 18.86 2.20 0.99
N LYS A 77 19.41 2.82 2.03
CA LYS A 77 19.00 4.13 2.54
C LYS A 77 17.51 4.15 2.91
N LEU A 78 17.00 3.04 3.46
CA LEU A 78 15.61 2.95 3.91
C LEU A 78 15.32 3.86 5.12
N VAL A 79 16.35 4.49 5.69
CA VAL A 79 16.23 5.59 6.66
C VAL A 79 15.26 6.69 6.19
N THR A 80 15.23 6.99 4.89
CA THR A 80 14.32 7.98 4.31
C THR A 80 12.86 7.53 4.40
N LEU A 81 12.58 6.24 4.17
CA LEU A 81 11.24 5.66 4.29
C LEU A 81 10.79 5.64 5.75
N ARG A 82 11.70 5.27 6.66
CA ARG A 82 11.47 5.35 8.11
C ARG A 82 11.11 6.78 8.53
N ASP A 83 11.83 7.78 8.05
CA ASP A 83 11.57 9.19 8.39
C ASP A 83 10.25 9.70 7.78
N ALA A 84 9.88 9.22 6.59
CA ALA A 84 8.58 9.47 6.00
C ALA A 84 7.43 8.81 6.81
N LEU A 85 7.63 7.60 7.34
CA LEU A 85 6.69 6.96 8.27
C LEU A 85 6.56 7.74 9.58
N ASN A 86 7.68 8.10 10.20
CA ASN A 86 7.72 8.90 11.43
C ASN A 86 6.98 10.23 11.30
N SER A 87 7.00 10.83 10.12
CA SER A 87 6.32 12.10 9.83
C SER A 87 4.88 11.94 9.30
N GLY A 88 4.39 10.71 9.15
CA GLY A 88 3.08 10.42 8.55
C GLY A 88 2.97 10.91 7.11
N ARG A 89 4.08 10.98 6.38
CA ARG A 89 4.16 11.45 4.98
C ARG A 89 4.41 10.33 3.98
N LEU A 90 4.69 9.12 4.43
CA LEU A 90 4.81 7.98 3.52
C LEU A 90 3.43 7.70 2.89
N LEU A 91 3.39 7.64 1.56
CA LEU A 91 2.17 7.38 0.79
C LEU A 91 2.35 6.19 -0.16
N GLU A 92 3.54 6.03 -0.74
CA GLU A 92 3.83 4.96 -1.69
C GLU A 92 5.27 4.45 -1.51
N VAL A 93 5.44 3.14 -1.65
CA VAL A 93 6.73 2.45 -1.71
C VAL A 93 6.73 1.54 -2.92
N THR A 94 7.66 1.75 -3.85
CA THR A 94 7.73 1.00 -5.11
C THR A 94 9.06 0.29 -5.25
N VAL A 95 9.03 -0.98 -5.65
CA VAL A 95 10.24 -1.70 -6.06
C VAL A 95 10.68 -1.20 -7.43
N THR A 96 11.77 -0.45 -7.49
CA THR A 96 12.45 -0.12 -8.74
C THR A 96 13.31 -1.30 -9.16
N ALA A 97 13.02 -1.91 -10.32
CA ALA A 97 13.93 -2.87 -10.94
C ALA A 97 15.31 -2.24 -11.12
N LYS A 98 16.38 -3.05 -10.94
CA LYS A 98 17.78 -2.60 -11.00
C LYS A 98 18.01 -1.60 -12.14
N PRO A 99 18.78 -0.52 -11.92
CA PRO A 99 19.29 0.27 -13.02
C PRO A 99 20.10 -0.65 -13.93
N THR A 100 19.76 -0.64 -15.22
CA THR A 100 20.54 -1.30 -16.27
C THR A 100 21.97 -0.77 -16.19
N ALA A 101 22.96 -1.67 -16.23
CA ALA A 101 24.38 -1.32 -16.13
C ALA A 101 24.73 -0.20 -17.13
N GLY A 102 24.86 1.02 -16.62
CA GLY A 102 24.96 2.24 -17.42
C GLY A 102 24.49 3.47 -16.66
N ASP A 103 23.49 3.33 -15.78
CA ASP A 103 23.14 4.37 -14.82
C ASP A 103 23.91 4.13 -13.53
N SER A 104 24.87 5.00 -13.27
CA SER A 104 25.42 5.21 -11.93
C SER A 104 24.27 5.64 -11.04
N ALA A 105 23.51 4.69 -10.49
CA ALA A 105 22.55 4.95 -9.42
C ALA A 105 23.32 5.74 -8.37
N ALA A 106 22.97 7.02 -8.24
CA ALA A 106 23.68 7.93 -7.38
C ALA A 106 23.75 7.27 -6.01
N GLU A 107 24.94 7.18 -5.40
CA GLU A 107 25.12 6.57 -4.08
C GLU A 107 24.23 7.19 -2.99
N ASN A 108 23.52 8.27 -3.33
CA ASN A 108 22.57 9.04 -2.52
C ASN A 108 21.09 8.66 -2.69
N GLU A 109 20.74 7.76 -3.59
CA GLU A 109 19.36 7.41 -3.85
C GLU A 109 18.85 6.30 -2.92
N THR A 110 17.63 6.48 -2.41
CA THR A 110 16.91 5.45 -1.68
C THR A 110 16.42 4.40 -2.67
N THR A 111 16.79 3.14 -2.49
CA THR A 111 16.41 2.06 -3.40
C THR A 111 15.70 0.97 -2.63
N VAL A 112 14.55 0.55 -3.14
CA VAL A 112 13.80 -0.59 -2.61
C VAL A 112 14.04 -1.76 -3.55
N SER A 113 14.71 -2.80 -3.05
CA SER A 113 15.02 -3.99 -3.83
C SER A 113 13.96 -5.07 -3.72
N GLU A 114 13.27 -5.14 -2.58
CA GLU A 114 12.29 -6.20 -2.31
C GLU A 114 11.24 -5.72 -1.30
N ILE A 115 10.00 -6.17 -1.47
CA ILE A 115 8.92 -6.03 -0.48
C ILE A 115 8.32 -7.42 -0.27
N ARG A 116 8.18 -7.84 0.99
CA ARG A 116 7.56 -9.12 1.39
C ARG A 116 6.35 -8.86 2.27
N PHE A 117 5.31 -9.65 2.11
CA PHE A 117 4.10 -9.63 2.95
C PHE A 117 4.01 -10.93 3.74
N GLY A 118 3.71 -10.84 5.04
CA GLY A 118 3.51 -11.97 5.94
C GLY A 118 2.34 -11.72 6.89
N VAL A 119 1.88 -12.77 7.55
CA VAL A 119 0.88 -12.71 8.63
C VAL A 119 1.59 -12.98 9.95
N VAL A 120 1.29 -12.18 10.97
CA VAL A 120 1.79 -12.38 12.34
C VAL A 120 1.11 -13.64 12.89
N GLN A 121 1.90 -14.63 13.30
CA GLN A 121 1.42 -15.87 13.91
C GLN A 121 1.12 -15.71 15.40
#